data_AF-W7JKE8-F1
#
_entry.id   AF-W7JKE8-F1
#
_cell.length_a   1.000
_cell.length_b   1.000
_cell.length_c   1.000
_cell.angle_alpha   90.00
_cell.angle_beta   90.00
_cell.angle_gamma   90.00
#
_symmetry.space_group_name_H-M   'P 1'
#
loop_
_entity.id
_entity.type
_entity.pdbx_description
1 polymer ?
#
loop_
_entity_poly.entity_id
_entity_poly.type
_entity_poly.pdbx_seq_one_letter_code
_entity_poly.pdbx_strand_id
1 'polypeptide(L)'
;MFQQTIFYKLLQSNYISTYGPTILITAKGFPGFLHINTRQLLYEIQKRYRELKIFCLTDYDVYGLSIACTYASKNESKLYYVYDMSIENLHWLILFTPEEGIKKNVIKNTDLTKLTLKDIRILDKYQINL
;
A
#
# COMPACT_ATOMS: atom_id res chain seq x y z
N MET A 1 14.63 1.51 3.73
CA MET A 1 15.49 2.12 2.68
C MET A 1 15.22 1.57 1.27
N PHE A 2 14.31 0.60 1.07
CA PHE A 2 14.22 -0.16 -0.19
C PHE A 2 13.06 0.20 -1.14
N GLN A 3 12.05 0.96 -0.69
CA GLN A 3 10.84 1.23 -1.49
C GLN A 3 11.09 2.14 -2.71
N GLN A 4 11.95 3.15 -2.59
CA GLN A 4 12.36 3.98 -3.74
C GLN A 4 13.11 3.16 -4.80
N THR A 5 13.89 2.17 -4.37
CA THR A 5 14.61 1.27 -5.29
C THR A 5 13.64 0.44 -6.13
N ILE A 6 12.52 -0.02 -5.56
CA ILE A 6 11.48 -0.76 -6.31
C ILE A 6 10.85 0.15 -7.36
N PHE A 7 10.51 1.40 -6.99
CA PHE A 7 9.97 2.37 -7.94
C PHE A 7 10.93 2.61 -9.12
N TYR A 8 12.22 2.83 -8.86
CA TYR A 8 13.20 3.01 -9.93
C TYR A 8 13.39 1.75 -10.78
N LYS A 9 13.35 0.55 -10.19
CA LYS A 9 13.40 -0.71 -10.94
C LYS A 9 12.21 -0.86 -11.89
N LEU A 10 11.00 -0.49 -11.47
CA LEU A 10 9.81 -0.50 -12.33
C LEU A 10 9.94 0.50 -13.50
N LEU A 11 10.52 1.67 -13.25
CA LEU A 11 10.80 2.64 -14.32
C LEU A 11 11.83 2.08 -15.31
N GLN A 12 12.91 1.47 -14.82
CA GLN A 12 13.96 0.87 -15.64
C GLN A 12 13.47 -0.34 -16.44
N SER A 13 12.47 -1.07 -15.95
CA SER A 13 11.90 -2.22 -16.65
C SER A 13 10.89 -1.85 -17.74
N ASN A 14 10.79 -0.57 -18.14
CA ASN A 14 9.83 -0.10 -19.13
C ASN A 14 8.38 -0.49 -18.79
N TYR A 15 8.04 -0.51 -17.49
CA TYR A 15 6.73 -0.98 -17.02
C TYR A 15 5.58 -0.19 -17.66
N ILE A 16 5.69 1.14 -17.72
CA ILE A 16 4.64 2.01 -18.25
C ILE A 16 4.39 1.76 -19.75
N SER A 17 5.43 1.53 -20.55
CA SER A 17 5.24 1.23 -21.98
C SER A 17 4.73 -0.18 -22.21
N THR A 18 5.02 -1.11 -21.30
CA THR A 18 4.62 -2.52 -21.42
C THR A 18 3.18 -2.76 -20.94
N TYR A 19 2.75 -2.10 -19.86
CA TYR A 19 1.47 -2.35 -19.18
C TYR A 19 0.55 -1.11 -19.14
N GLY A 20 0.97 -0.01 -19.78
CA GLY A 20 0.23 1.25 -19.80
C GLY A 20 -1.11 1.20 -20.56
N PRO A 21 -1.96 2.22 -20.37
CA PRO A 21 -1.69 3.48 -19.66
C PRO A 21 -1.84 3.36 -18.13
N THR A 22 -0.78 3.67 -17.38
CA THR A 22 -0.74 3.59 -15.91
C THR A 22 -0.04 4.79 -15.28
N ILE A 23 -0.48 5.21 -14.09
CA ILE A 23 0.18 6.24 -13.28
C ILE A 23 0.93 5.55 -12.14
N LEU A 24 2.25 5.74 -12.06
CA LEU A 24 3.06 5.20 -10.97
C LEU A 24 3.38 6.31 -9.96
N ILE A 25 2.95 6.13 -8.70
CA ILE A 25 3.18 7.08 -7.60
C ILE A 25 3.96 6.35 -6.51
N THR A 26 5.04 6.97 -6.03
CA THR A 26 5.77 6.50 -4.83
C THR A 26 5.43 7.40 -3.64
N ALA A 27 5.09 6.78 -2.52
CA ALA A 27 4.99 7.47 -1.24
C ALA A 27 6.19 7.06 -0.38
N LYS A 28 6.91 8.03 0.20
CA LYS A 28 8.06 7.73 1.07
C LYS A 28 7.51 7.20 2.41
N GLY A 29 7.79 5.95 2.75
CA GLY A 29 7.11 5.18 3.80
C GLY A 29 7.31 5.68 5.24
N PHE A 30 6.67 6.78 5.63
CA PHE A 30 6.60 7.20 7.03
C PHE A 30 5.18 7.61 7.43
N PRO A 31 4.52 6.91 8.36
CA PRO A 31 3.17 7.27 8.78
C PRO A 31 3.21 8.62 9.50
N GLY A 32 2.66 9.65 8.85
CA GLY A 32 2.65 11.03 9.36
C GLY A 32 2.09 12.01 8.34
N PHE A 33 1.86 13.24 8.80
CA PHE A 33 1.26 14.41 8.11
C PHE A 33 1.68 14.60 6.63
N LEU A 34 2.86 14.13 6.24
CA LEU A 34 3.41 14.22 4.89
C LEU A 34 2.62 13.42 3.83
N HIS A 35 1.78 12.46 4.22
CA HIS A 35 0.93 11.70 3.29
C HIS A 35 -0.36 12.43 2.88
N ILE A 36 -0.68 13.58 3.48
CA ILE A 36 -1.94 14.29 3.18
C ILE A 36 -2.02 14.70 1.71
N ASN A 37 -0.90 15.16 1.13
CA ASN A 37 -0.85 15.61 -0.27
C ASN A 37 -1.01 14.44 -1.24
N THR A 38 -0.33 13.31 -0.99
CA THR A 38 -0.46 12.11 -1.82
C THR A 38 -1.88 11.55 -1.72
N ARG A 39 -2.46 11.52 -0.52
CA ARG A 39 -3.83 11.07 -0.30
C ARG A 39 -4.84 11.99 -1.00
N GLN A 40 -4.67 13.31 -0.90
CA GLN A 40 -5.51 14.29 -1.58
C GLN A 40 -5.41 14.17 -3.11
N LEU A 41 -4.21 13.99 -3.66
CA LEU A 41 -4.01 13.76 -5.09
C LEU A 41 -4.77 12.51 -5.55
N LEU A 42 -4.59 11.39 -4.84
CA LEU A 42 -5.27 10.14 -5.17
C LEU A 42 -6.80 10.26 -5.04
N TYR A 43 -7.28 10.96 -4.01
CA TYR A 43 -8.70 11.25 -3.82
C TYR A 43 -9.30 12.06 -4.98
N GLU A 44 -8.64 13.15 -5.40
CA GLU A 44 -9.12 13.96 -6.52
C GLU A 44 -9.05 13.22 -7.86
N ILE A 45 -8.02 12.39 -8.08
CA ILE A 45 -7.93 11.51 -9.25
C ILE A 45 -9.12 10.54 -9.26
N GLN A 46 -9.38 9.84 -8.16
CA GLN A 46 -10.50 8.92 -8.07
C GLN A 46 -11.84 9.63 -8.26
N LYS A 47 -12.03 10.77 -7.60
CA LYS A 47 -13.25 11.57 -7.70
C LYS A 47 -13.52 11.97 -9.15
N ARG A 48 -12.47 12.28 -9.91
CA ARG A 48 -12.57 12.61 -11.34
C ARG A 48 -12.73 11.38 -12.25
N TYR A 49 -12.14 10.25 -11.87
CA TYR A 49 -12.10 9.00 -12.63
C TYR A 49 -12.50 7.81 -11.75
N ARG A 50 -13.81 7.67 -11.48
CA ARG A 50 -14.34 6.67 -10.53
C ARG A 50 -14.03 5.21 -10.89
N GLU A 51 -13.86 4.92 -12.17
CA GLU A 51 -13.55 3.58 -12.67
C GLU A 51 -12.05 3.23 -12.58
N LEU A 52 -11.19 4.21 -12.26
CA LEU A 52 -9.76 3.98 -12.17
C LEU A 52 -9.44 3.13 -10.94
N LYS A 53 -8.88 1.94 -11.18
CA LYS A 53 -8.42 1.05 -10.11
C LYS A 53 -7.13 1.59 -9.50
N ILE A 54 -7.12 1.72 -8.18
CA ILE A 54 -5.94 2.17 -7.43
C ILE A 54 -5.33 0.95 -6.74
N PHE A 55 -4.09 0.66 -7.10
CA PHE A 55 -3.33 -0.45 -6.55
C PHE A 55 -2.27 0.07 -5.59
N CYS A 56 -2.21 -0.53 -4.40
CA CYS A 56 -1.21 -0.21 -3.39
C CYS A 56 -0.24 -1.38 -3.27
N LEU A 57 1.04 -1.15 -3.58
CA LEU A 57 2.10 -2.15 -3.41
C LEU A 57 2.97 -1.74 -2.21
N THR A 58 2.92 -2.54 -1.16
CA THR A 58 3.74 -2.39 0.05
C THR A 58 4.26 -3.76 0.49
N ASP A 59 5.14 -3.77 1.50
CA ASP A 59 5.69 -5.00 2.05
C ASP A 59 4.58 -5.87 2.67
N TYR A 60 4.74 -7.20 2.62
CA TYR A 60 3.81 -8.16 3.24
C TYR A 60 4.05 -8.23 4.76
N ASP A 61 3.82 -7.13 5.45
CA ASP A 61 3.90 -7.03 6.90
C ASP A 61 2.80 -6.10 7.45
N VAL A 62 2.78 -5.95 8.77
CA VAL A 62 1.77 -5.15 9.45
C VAL A 62 1.91 -3.65 9.14
N TYR A 63 3.12 -3.17 8.84
CA TYR A 63 3.36 -1.78 8.47
C TYR A 63 2.88 -1.51 7.04
N GLY A 64 3.12 -2.40 6.09
CA GLY A 64 2.64 -2.34 4.72
C GLY A 64 1.12 -2.36 4.66
N LEU A 65 0.48 -3.21 5.47
CA LEU A 65 -0.97 -3.20 5.64
C LEU A 65 -1.46 -1.89 6.25
N SER A 66 -0.81 -1.38 7.30
CA SER A 66 -1.20 -0.11 7.94
C SER A 66 -1.17 1.06 6.94
N ILE A 67 -0.18 1.11 6.04
CA ILE A 67 -0.10 2.10 4.97
C ILE A 67 -1.31 1.98 4.03
N ALA A 68 -1.64 0.77 3.57
CA ALA A 68 -2.80 0.56 2.70
C ALA A 68 -4.11 0.98 3.41
N CYS A 69 -4.25 0.64 4.69
CA CYS A 69 -5.37 1.05 5.53
C CYS A 69 -5.44 2.58 5.71
N THR A 70 -4.34 3.30 5.83
CA THR A 70 -4.35 4.78 5.93
C THR A 70 -4.96 5.44 4.68
N TYR A 71 -4.74 4.86 3.50
CA TYR A 71 -5.33 5.36 2.24
C TYR A 71 -6.80 4.93 2.06
N ALA A 72 -7.16 3.71 2.48
CA ALA A 72 -8.52 3.19 2.34
C ALA A 72 -9.49 3.67 3.44
N SER A 73 -8.99 3.93 4.66
CA SER A 73 -9.84 4.14 5.84
C SER A 73 -10.33 5.57 5.99
N LYS A 74 -11.59 5.69 6.39
CA LYS A 74 -12.25 6.94 6.82
C LYS A 74 -11.85 7.37 8.24
N ASN A 75 -11.36 6.44 9.06
CA ASN A 75 -11.39 6.57 10.52
C ASN A 75 -10.14 7.20 11.19
N GLU A 76 -9.05 7.49 10.47
CA GLU A 76 -7.84 8.05 11.09
C GLU A 76 -7.79 9.59 11.12
N SER A 77 -8.77 10.30 10.57
CA SER A 77 -8.89 11.75 10.73
C SER A 77 -9.52 12.10 12.08
N LYS A 78 -8.81 11.81 13.19
CA LYS A 78 -9.11 12.39 14.52
C LYS A 78 -8.82 13.89 14.62
N LEU A 79 -8.31 14.49 13.54
CA LEU A 79 -8.11 15.93 13.41
C LEU A 79 -9.40 16.54 12.86
N TYR A 80 -10.07 17.35 13.67
CA TYR A 80 -11.35 18.03 13.42
C TYR A 80 -11.45 18.89 12.14
N TYR A 81 -10.40 18.96 11.31
CA TYR A 81 -10.30 19.87 10.15
C TYR A 81 -9.89 19.19 8.83
N VAL A 82 -9.74 17.88 8.79
CA VAL A 82 -9.37 17.16 7.55
C VAL A 82 -10.63 16.48 7.00
N TYR A 83 -11.09 16.94 5.83
CA TYR A 83 -12.15 16.29 5.07
C TYR A 83 -11.84 14.80 4.85
N ASP A 84 -12.87 13.96 4.82
CA ASP A 84 -12.72 12.54 4.49
C ASP A 84 -12.18 12.41 3.05
N MET A 85 -10.91 12.01 2.95
CA MET A 85 -10.20 11.73 1.70
C MET A 85 -9.89 10.24 1.59
N SER A 86 -10.76 9.37 2.09
CA SER A 86 -10.67 7.93 1.85
C SER A 86 -10.72 7.62 0.35
N ILE A 87 -9.89 6.67 -0.05
CA ILE A 87 -9.86 6.18 -1.43
C ILE A 87 -10.71 4.92 -1.46
N GLU A 88 -11.85 5.00 -2.14
CA GLU A 88 -12.72 3.84 -2.37
C GLU A 88 -12.00 2.86 -3.32
N ASN A 89 -12.30 1.56 -3.31
CA ASN A 89 -11.70 0.60 -4.25
C ASN A 89 -10.14 0.56 -4.31
N LEU A 90 -9.46 0.87 -3.20
CA LEU A 90 -8.02 0.64 -3.09
C LEU A 90 -7.75 -0.86 -2.93
N HIS A 91 -6.94 -1.41 -3.84
CA HIS A 91 -6.55 -2.81 -3.83
C HIS A 91 -5.11 -2.95 -3.31
N TRP A 92 -4.95 -3.55 -2.13
CA TRP A 92 -3.62 -3.92 -1.65
C TRP A 92 -3.10 -5.11 -2.46
N LEU A 93 -2.08 -4.89 -3.27
CA LEU A 93 -1.50 -5.90 -4.15
C LEU A 93 -0.59 -6.83 -3.35
N ILE A 94 -1.15 -7.98 -3.00
CA ILE A 94 -0.40 -9.13 -2.50
C ILE A 94 -0.22 -10.10 -3.68
N LEU A 95 1.02 -10.29 -4.13
CA LEU A 95 1.32 -11.20 -5.23
C LEU A 95 1.18 -12.66 -4.82
N PHE A 96 1.68 -13.01 -3.62
CA PHE A 96 1.66 -14.36 -3.06
C PHE A 96 1.56 -14.28 -1.55
N THR A 97 0.84 -15.23 -0.94
CA THR A 97 1.05 -15.53 0.47
C THR A 97 2.48 -16.05 0.68
N PRO A 98 3.08 -15.92 1.89
CA PRO A 98 4.41 -16.45 2.17
C PRO A 98 4.57 -17.93 1.78
N GLU A 99 3.53 -18.73 2.01
CA GLU A 99 3.50 -20.15 1.66
C GLU A 99 3.53 -20.37 0.14
N GLU A 100 2.74 -19.62 -0.62
CA GLU A 100 2.74 -19.67 -2.09
C GLU A 100 4.06 -19.16 -2.67
N GLY A 101 4.65 -18.13 -2.06
CA GLY A 101 5.93 -17.57 -2.47
C GLY A 101 7.08 -18.58 -2.35
N ILE A 102 7.07 -19.37 -1.27
CA ILE A 102 7.99 -20.49 -1.10
C ILE A 102 7.74 -21.57 -2.17
N LYS A 103 6.48 -21.98 -2.37
CA LYS A 103 6.12 -23.01 -3.36
C LYS A 103 6.54 -22.64 -4.78
N LYS A 104 6.43 -21.37 -5.15
CA LYS A 104 6.82 -20.84 -6.47
C LYS A 104 8.30 -20.46 -6.57
N ASN A 105 9.08 -20.67 -5.51
CA ASN A 105 10.51 -20.36 -5.43
C ASN A 105 10.82 -18.88 -5.74
N VAL A 106 9.89 -17.98 -5.42
CA VAL A 106 10.05 -16.52 -5.57
C VAL A 106 10.48 -15.85 -4.27
N ILE A 107 10.27 -16.51 -3.13
CA ILE A 107 10.69 -16.08 -1.79
C ILE A 107 11.33 -17.28 -1.10
N LYS A 108 12.45 -17.09 -0.40
CA LYS A 108 13.10 -18.14 0.39
C LYS A 108 12.60 -18.10 1.83
N ASN A 109 12.67 -19.24 2.53
CA ASN A 109 12.29 -19.30 3.95
C ASN A 109 13.18 -18.37 4.83
N THR A 110 14.42 -18.11 4.40
CA THR A 110 15.32 -17.15 5.06
C THR A 110 14.87 -15.70 4.95
N ASP A 111 14.01 -15.38 3.97
CA ASP A 111 13.50 -14.04 3.73
C ASP A 111 12.27 -13.74 4.61
N LEU A 112 11.71 -14.77 5.27
CA LEU A 112 10.55 -14.66 6.14
C LEU A 112 10.98 -14.37 7.58
N THR A 113 10.34 -13.36 8.17
CA THR A 113 10.49 -13.05 9.60
C THR A 113 9.19 -13.35 10.33
N LYS A 114 9.28 -13.97 11.52
CA LYS A 114 8.10 -14.21 12.34
C LYS A 114 7.54 -12.90 12.88
N LEU A 115 6.21 -12.78 12.88
CA LEU A 115 5.52 -11.65 13.50
C LEU A 115 5.87 -11.58 14.99
N THR A 116 6.15 -10.37 15.46
CA THR A 116 6.38 -10.08 16.88
C THR A 116 5.06 -9.82 17.60
N LEU A 117 5.08 -9.86 18.94
CA LEU A 117 3.90 -9.47 19.73
C LEU A 117 3.45 -8.02 19.47
N LYS A 118 4.35 -7.13 19.05
CA LYS A 118 4.00 -5.76 18.68
C LYS A 118 3.20 -5.73 17.39
N ASP A 119 3.60 -6.56 16.42
CA ASP A 119 2.94 -6.66 15.11
C ASP A 119 1.51 -7.19 15.28
N ILE A 120 1.32 -8.23 16.10
CA ILE A 120 0.00 -8.79 16.43
C ILE A 120 -0.90 -7.72 17.05
N ARG A 121 -0.40 -6.93 18.00
CA ARG A 121 -1.18 -5.84 18.62
C ARG A 121 -1.58 -4.74 17.64
N ILE A 122 -0.79 -4.51 16.59
CA ILE A 122 -1.14 -3.55 15.56
C ILE A 122 -2.22 -4.15 14.65
N LEU A 123 -2.10 -5.44 14.30
CA LEU A 123 -3.15 -6.17 13.55
C LEU A 123 -4.48 -6.15 14.30
N ASP A 124 -4.49 -6.34 15.62
CA ASP A 124 -5.73 -6.29 16.42
C ASP A 124 -6.50 -4.95 16.27
N LYS A 125 -5.81 -3.85 15.94
CA LYS A 125 -6.45 -2.54 15.68
C LYS A 125 -7.19 -2.52 14.35
N TYR A 126 -6.66 -3.25 13.38
CA TYR A 126 -7.28 -3.45 12.08
C TYR A 126 -8.05 -4.76 12.18
N GLN A 127 -9.24 -4.73 12.80
CA GLN A 127 -10.22 -5.83 12.69
C GLN A 127 -10.65 -5.96 11.22
N ILE A 128 -9.76 -6.53 10.41
CA ILE A 128 -10.00 -6.83 9.02
C ILE A 128 -10.79 -8.13 9.05
N ASN A 129 -12.10 -8.02 8.87
CA ASN A 129 -12.85 -9.11 8.29
C ASN A 129 -12.29 -9.28 6.86
N LEU A 130 -11.28 -10.15 6.71
CA LEU A 130 -10.84 -10.65 5.42
C LEU A 130 -11.95 -11.51 4.82
#